data_AF-A0A498PTC7-F1
#
_entry.id   AF-A0A498PTC7-F1
#
_cell.length_a   1.000
_cell.length_b   1.000
_cell.length_c   1.000
_cell.angle_alpha   90.00
_cell.angle_beta   90.00
_cell.angle_gamma   90.00
#
_symmetry.space_group_name_H-M   'P 1'
#
loop_
_entity.id
_entity.type
_entity.pdbx_description
1 polymer ?
#
loop_
_entity_poly.entity_id
_entity_poly.type
_entity_poly.pdbx_seq_one_letter_code
_entity_poly.pdbx_strand_id
1 'polypeptide(L)'
;MTLGEQFDPRKNALNAFRLALAIAVILWHSFPLTGNDVSVPAARQLLSSVHVDGFFAISGFLITSSWLRNPSVRDYLVARGLRILPGFYTCLIITALVIAPLGVAIQGGPAARLLFSAAPIEYMVKNGAVWVFKADIGGTPSGIPFPGSWNGSLWTLGWELLCYLTVAVLGVAGLLGRM
;
A
#
# COMPACT_ATOMS: atom_id res chain seq x y z
N MET A 1 -8.69 28.63 18.90
CA MET A 1 -7.45 27.89 18.59
C MET A 1 -7.85 26.62 17.87
N THR A 2 -7.59 26.55 16.57
CA THR A 2 -7.86 25.34 15.78
C THR A 2 -6.64 24.41 15.82
N LEU A 3 -6.84 23.10 15.62
CA LEU A 3 -5.74 22.13 15.54
C LEU A 3 -4.71 22.50 14.46
N GLY A 4 -5.13 23.20 13.40
CA GLY A 4 -4.25 23.68 12.33
C GLY A 4 -3.27 24.78 12.76
N GLU A 5 -3.63 25.59 13.77
CA GLU A 5 -2.78 26.66 14.30
C GLU A 5 -1.68 26.15 15.24
N GLN A 6 -1.89 24.99 15.88
CA GLN A 6 -0.91 24.38 16.79
C GLN A 6 -0.01 23.31 16.14
N PHE A 7 -0.39 22.82 14.95
CA PHE A 7 0.38 21.78 14.28
C PHE A 7 1.62 22.37 13.60
N ASP A 8 2.81 22.08 14.15
CA ASP A 8 4.09 22.37 13.50
C ASP A 8 4.55 21.15 12.66
N PRO A 9 4.61 21.26 11.32
CA PRO A 9 5.08 20.19 10.45
C PRO A 9 6.52 19.74 10.74
N ARG A 10 7.33 20.58 11.39
CA ARG A 10 8.73 20.29 11.76
C ARG A 10 8.89 19.77 13.19
N LYS A 11 7.87 19.90 14.05
CA LYS A 11 7.88 19.43 15.44
C LYS A 11 6.66 18.56 15.74
N ASN A 12 6.61 17.37 15.16
CA ASN A 12 5.57 16.39 15.45
C ASN A 12 6.14 14.97 15.57
N ALA A 13 5.43 14.13 16.30
CA ALA A 13 5.75 12.71 16.47
C ALA A 13 5.07 11.81 15.42
N LEU A 14 4.50 12.37 14.35
CA LEU A 14 3.72 11.58 13.37
C LEU A 14 4.57 10.55 12.64
N ASN A 15 5.86 10.84 12.44
CA ASN A 15 6.80 9.85 11.88
C ASN A 15 7.03 8.68 12.85
N ALA A 16 7.08 8.93 14.15
CA ALA A 16 7.19 7.87 15.16
C ALA A 16 5.93 7.01 15.22
N PHE A 17 4.73 7.64 15.15
CA PHE A 17 3.47 6.89 15.04
C PHE A 17 3.40 6.05 13.77
N ARG A 18 3.81 6.60 12.62
CA ARG A 18 3.91 5.84 11.37
C ARG A 18 4.86 4.65 11.50
N LEU A 19 6.00 4.82 12.16
CA LEU A 19 6.94 3.72 12.40
C LEU A 19 6.31 2.64 13.29
N ALA A 20 5.65 3.02 14.38
CA ALA A 20 4.98 2.08 15.27
C ALA A 20 3.87 1.29 14.55
N LEU A 21 3.06 1.97 13.74
CA LEU A 21 2.04 1.35 12.90
C LEU A 21 2.67 0.39 11.87
N ALA A 22 3.77 0.79 11.22
CA ALA A 22 4.48 -0.06 10.25
C ALA A 22 5.00 -1.34 10.89
N ILE A 23 5.60 -1.25 12.08
CA ILE A 23 6.08 -2.41 12.84
C ILE A 23 4.91 -3.36 13.13
N ALA A 24 3.78 -2.82 13.59
CA ALA A 24 2.63 -3.64 13.90
C ALA A 24 2.02 -4.33 12.67
N VAL A 25 2.00 -3.66 11.50
CA VAL A 25 1.61 -4.28 10.23
C VAL A 25 2.55 -5.44 9.86
N ILE A 26 3.85 -5.26 10.02
CA ILE A 26 4.85 -6.32 9.75
C ILE A 26 4.64 -7.50 10.69
N LEU A 27 4.43 -7.24 11.98
CA LEU A 27 4.16 -8.29 12.97
C LEU A 27 2.90 -9.08 12.59
N TRP A 28 1.81 -8.39 12.22
CA TRP A 28 0.59 -9.05 11.79
C TRP A 28 0.80 -9.95 10.57
N HIS A 29 1.47 -9.46 9.53
CA HIS A 29 1.68 -10.25 8.30
C HIS A 29 2.63 -11.43 8.49
N SER A 30 3.49 -11.40 9.51
CA SER A 30 4.39 -12.52 9.83
C SER A 30 3.64 -13.78 10.28
N PHE A 31 2.46 -13.65 10.91
CA PHE A 31 1.64 -14.79 11.34
C PHE A 31 1.14 -15.65 10.15
N PRO A 32 0.31 -15.12 9.23
CA PRO A 32 -0.22 -15.91 8.12
C PRO A 32 0.89 -16.45 7.20
N LEU A 33 2.00 -15.72 7.05
CA LEU A 33 3.15 -16.16 6.26
C LEU A 33 3.87 -17.38 6.85
N THR A 34 3.82 -17.56 8.18
CA THR A 34 4.40 -18.72 8.87
C THR A 34 3.42 -19.87 9.04
N GLY A 35 2.19 -19.74 8.51
CA GLY A 35 1.12 -20.72 8.69
C GLY A 35 0.51 -20.73 10.10
N ASN A 36 0.87 -19.76 10.94
CA ASN A 36 0.28 -19.57 12.26
C ASN A 36 -0.90 -18.61 12.16
N ASP A 37 -1.96 -18.88 12.89
CA ASP A 37 -3.14 -18.01 12.95
C ASP A 37 -3.39 -17.58 14.40
N VAL A 38 -3.90 -16.37 14.58
CA VAL A 38 -4.31 -15.88 15.89
C VAL A 38 -5.68 -16.48 16.18
N SER A 39 -5.72 -17.42 17.14
CA SER A 39 -6.92 -18.18 17.51
C SER A 39 -8.05 -17.32 18.07
N VAL A 40 -7.76 -16.08 18.49
CA VAL A 40 -8.75 -15.14 19.05
C VAL A 40 -9.25 -14.20 17.94
N PRO A 41 -10.53 -14.29 17.53
CA PRO A 41 -11.08 -13.50 16.42
C PRO A 41 -10.98 -11.97 16.63
N ALA A 42 -11.19 -11.51 17.87
CA ALA A 42 -11.09 -10.09 18.21
C ALA A 42 -9.66 -9.56 18.06
N ALA A 43 -8.65 -10.32 18.51
CA ALA A 43 -7.25 -9.95 18.34
C ALA A 43 -6.85 -9.96 16.86
N ARG A 44 -7.35 -10.93 16.07
CA ARG A 44 -7.16 -10.99 14.63
C ARG A 44 -7.74 -9.77 13.90
N GLN A 45 -8.94 -9.34 14.24
CA GLN A 45 -9.55 -8.16 13.62
C GLN A 45 -8.81 -6.87 14.00
N LEU A 46 -8.45 -6.72 15.28
CA LEU A 46 -7.71 -5.56 15.76
C LEU A 46 -6.34 -5.45 15.09
N LEU A 47 -5.59 -6.55 15.01
CA LEU A 47 -4.25 -6.56 14.43
C LEU A 47 -4.25 -6.34 12.91
N SER A 48 -5.27 -6.85 12.20
CA SER A 48 -5.39 -6.71 10.74
C SER A 48 -5.87 -5.33 10.29
N SER A 49 -6.83 -4.72 11.00
CA SER A 49 -7.55 -3.54 10.48
C SER A 49 -7.07 -2.23 11.11
N VAL A 50 -6.85 -2.21 12.43
CA VAL A 50 -6.61 -0.95 13.18
C VAL A 50 -5.34 -0.24 12.73
N HIS A 51 -4.31 -0.98 12.35
CA HIS A 51 -3.05 -0.37 11.93
C HIS A 51 -3.16 0.31 10.56
N VAL A 52 -3.91 -0.31 9.65
CA VAL A 52 -4.19 0.25 8.33
C VAL A 52 -5.07 1.48 8.49
N ASP A 53 -6.12 1.41 9.30
CA ASP A 53 -6.99 2.55 9.62
C ASP A 53 -6.21 3.73 10.24
N GLY A 54 -5.26 3.44 11.13
CA GLY A 54 -4.36 4.45 11.71
C GLY A 54 -3.49 5.14 10.65
N PHE A 55 -2.96 4.39 9.68
CA PHE A 55 -2.23 4.96 8.54
C PHE A 55 -3.13 5.84 7.68
N PHE A 56 -4.38 5.42 7.45
CA PHE A 56 -5.37 6.21 6.71
C PHE A 56 -5.76 7.49 7.44
N ALA A 57 -5.96 7.44 8.77
CA ALA A 57 -6.29 8.61 9.57
C ALA A 57 -5.15 9.65 9.58
N ILE A 58 -3.91 9.21 9.85
CA ILE A 58 -2.74 10.10 9.85
C ILE A 58 -2.48 10.68 8.45
N SER A 59 -2.59 9.85 7.42
CA SER A 59 -2.42 10.30 6.04
C SER A 59 -3.53 11.29 5.67
N GLY A 60 -4.80 10.97 5.92
CA GLY A 60 -5.96 11.85 5.68
C GLY A 60 -5.79 13.24 6.29
N PHE A 61 -5.37 13.31 7.55
CA PHE A 61 -5.07 14.57 8.23
C PHE A 61 -3.98 15.38 7.50
N LEU A 62 -2.84 14.74 7.19
CA LEU A 62 -1.70 15.41 6.55
C LEU A 62 -1.99 15.84 5.12
N ILE A 63 -2.77 15.05 4.38
CA ILE A 63 -3.18 15.36 3.02
C ILE A 63 -4.10 16.57 3.00
N THR A 64 -5.09 16.59 3.90
CA THR A 64 -6.03 17.71 4.04
C THR A 64 -5.31 18.98 4.45
N SER A 65 -4.40 18.90 5.43
CA SER A 65 -3.54 20.01 5.83
C SER A 65 -2.67 20.52 4.68
N SER A 66 -2.12 19.63 3.86
CA SER A 66 -1.33 19.99 2.68
C SER A 66 -2.15 20.71 1.61
N TRP A 67 -3.43 20.34 1.43
CA TRP A 67 -4.34 21.02 0.49
C TRP A 67 -4.66 22.44 0.97
N LEU A 68 -5.02 22.58 2.25
CA LEU A 68 -5.34 23.88 2.85
C LEU A 68 -4.18 24.87 2.76
N ARG A 69 -2.93 24.39 2.81
CA ARG A 69 -1.75 25.26 2.71
C ARG A 69 -1.46 25.71 1.28
N ASN A 70 -1.78 24.91 0.26
CA ASN A 70 -1.51 25.19 -1.15
C ASN A 70 -2.58 24.52 -2.04
N PRO A 71 -3.69 25.21 -2.35
CA PRO A 71 -4.84 24.64 -3.08
C PRO A 71 -4.59 24.62 -4.61
N SER A 72 -3.58 23.87 -5.06
CA SER A 72 -3.29 23.61 -6.47
C SER A 72 -3.54 22.15 -6.80
N VAL A 73 -4.57 21.86 -7.59
CA VAL A 73 -4.93 20.48 -8.01
C VAL A 73 -3.75 19.80 -8.71
N ARG A 74 -3.12 20.50 -9.65
CA ARG A 74 -2.02 19.96 -10.46
C ARG A 74 -0.83 19.59 -9.59
N ASP A 75 -0.38 20.53 -8.76
CA ASP A 75 0.83 20.32 -7.94
C ASP A 75 0.57 19.26 -6.86
N TYR A 76 -0.65 19.24 -6.31
CA TYR A 76 -1.08 18.20 -5.38
C TYR A 76 -1.05 16.81 -6.03
N LEU A 77 -1.70 16.62 -7.19
CA LEU A 77 -1.75 15.32 -7.86
C LEU A 77 -0.36 14.86 -8.32
N VAL A 78 0.47 15.77 -8.85
CA VAL A 78 1.84 15.45 -9.29
C VAL A 78 2.70 15.03 -8.09
N ALA A 79 2.68 15.78 -6.99
CA ALA A 79 3.47 15.44 -5.81
C ALA A 79 3.07 14.10 -5.19
N ARG A 80 1.77 13.74 -5.25
CA ARG A 80 1.27 12.44 -4.75
C ARG A 80 1.53 11.30 -5.73
N GLY A 81 1.39 11.54 -7.03
CA GLY A 81 1.74 10.59 -8.08
C GLY A 81 3.22 10.22 -8.02
N LEU A 82 4.12 11.21 -7.94
CA LEU A 82 5.57 10.98 -7.80
C LEU A 82 5.96 10.30 -6.49
N ARG A 83 5.10 10.34 -5.48
CA ARG A 83 5.32 9.65 -4.21
C ARG A 83 4.99 8.15 -4.29
N ILE A 84 3.90 7.77 -4.97
CA ILE A 84 3.43 6.38 -5.00
C ILE A 84 3.96 5.64 -6.22
N LEU A 85 3.81 6.22 -7.42
CA LEU A 85 4.02 5.52 -8.69
C LEU A 85 5.43 4.94 -8.86
N PRO A 86 6.52 5.67 -8.56
CA PRO A 86 7.87 5.12 -8.76
C PRO A 86 8.14 3.89 -7.88
N GLY A 87 7.76 3.96 -6.60
CA GLY A 87 7.90 2.84 -5.68
C GLY A 87 7.02 1.66 -6.07
N PHE A 88 5.77 1.94 -6.44
CA PHE A 88 4.81 0.93 -6.89
C PHE A 88 5.31 0.14 -8.11
N TYR A 89 5.72 0.82 -9.18
CA TYR A 89 6.21 0.15 -10.38
C TYR A 89 7.50 -0.61 -10.14
N THR A 90 8.41 -0.06 -9.33
CA THR A 90 9.64 -0.76 -8.94
C THR A 90 9.33 -2.06 -8.20
N CYS A 91 8.40 -2.02 -7.24
CA CYS A 91 7.95 -3.22 -6.54
C CYS A 91 7.30 -4.23 -7.49
N LEU A 92 6.41 -3.80 -8.40
CA LEU A 92 5.79 -4.71 -9.36
C LEU A 92 6.83 -5.41 -10.24
N ILE A 93 7.79 -4.66 -10.78
CA ILE A 93 8.84 -5.18 -11.67
C ILE A 93 9.74 -6.16 -10.91
N ILE A 94 10.22 -5.79 -9.72
CA ILE A 94 11.09 -6.66 -8.91
C ILE A 94 10.35 -7.92 -8.49
N THR A 95 9.09 -7.81 -8.04
CA THR A 95 8.29 -8.98 -7.67
C THR A 95 8.10 -9.91 -8.87
N ALA A 96 7.76 -9.36 -10.04
CA ALA A 96 7.45 -10.15 -11.23
C ALA A 96 8.68 -10.81 -11.88
N LEU A 97 9.79 -10.08 -11.97
CA LEU A 97 10.98 -10.51 -12.74
C LEU A 97 12.09 -11.10 -11.88
N VAL A 98 12.10 -10.84 -10.57
CA VAL A 98 13.17 -11.31 -9.67
C VAL A 98 12.60 -12.27 -8.63
N ILE A 99 11.65 -11.81 -7.81
CA ILE A 99 11.19 -12.57 -6.65
C ILE A 99 10.42 -13.83 -7.06
N ALA A 100 9.44 -13.72 -7.97
CA ALA A 100 8.65 -14.87 -8.37
C ALA A 100 9.47 -15.96 -9.09
N PRO A 101 10.34 -15.64 -10.07
CA PRO A 101 11.23 -16.63 -10.69
C PRO A 101 12.22 -17.24 -9.71
N LEU A 102 12.78 -16.44 -8.78
CA LEU A 102 13.68 -16.95 -7.75
C LEU A 102 12.95 -17.91 -6.81
N GLY A 103 11.74 -17.59 -6.39
CA GLY A 103 10.92 -18.48 -5.57
C GLY A 103 10.60 -19.80 -6.28
N VAL A 104 10.28 -19.76 -7.57
CA VAL A 104 10.11 -20.99 -8.38
C VAL A 104 11.41 -21.78 -8.50
N ALA A 105 12.56 -21.11 -8.68
CA ALA A 105 13.86 -21.77 -8.76
C ALA A 105 14.22 -22.48 -7.45
N ILE A 106 13.97 -21.85 -6.31
CA ILE A 106 14.20 -22.42 -4.96
C ILE A 106 13.32 -23.66 -4.74
N GLN A 107 12.09 -23.66 -5.27
CA GLN A 107 11.19 -24.81 -5.24
C GLN A 107 11.55 -25.92 -6.25
N GLY A 108 12.64 -25.77 -7.02
CA GLY A 108 13.05 -26.72 -8.05
C GLY A 108 12.22 -26.66 -9.35
N GLY A 109 11.39 -25.63 -9.51
CA GLY A 109 10.56 -25.42 -10.69
C GLY A 109 11.27 -24.70 -11.84
N PRO A 110 10.68 -24.67 -13.05
CA PRO A 110 11.30 -24.08 -14.23
C PRO A 110 11.16 -22.54 -14.24
N ALA A 111 12.04 -21.84 -13.51
CA ALA A 111 12.03 -20.37 -13.39
C ALA A 111 12.12 -19.65 -14.76
N ALA A 112 12.92 -20.17 -15.69
CA ALA A 112 13.00 -19.63 -17.06
C ALA A 112 11.65 -19.71 -17.79
N ARG A 113 10.88 -20.80 -17.59
CA ARG A 113 9.55 -20.95 -18.19
C ARG A 113 8.57 -19.92 -17.64
N LEU A 114 8.66 -19.57 -16.35
CA LEU A 114 7.85 -18.50 -15.77
C LEU A 114 8.24 -17.13 -16.35
N LEU A 115 9.54 -16.83 -16.42
CA LEU A 115 10.06 -15.56 -16.95
C LEU A 115 9.69 -15.31 -18.40
N PHE A 116 9.81 -16.33 -19.25
CA PHE A 116 9.48 -16.23 -20.68
C PHE A 116 7.98 -16.45 -20.97
N SER A 117 7.16 -16.66 -19.95
CA SER A 117 5.71 -16.72 -20.11
C SER A 117 5.08 -15.32 -20.13
N ALA A 118 3.81 -15.25 -20.51
CA ALA A 118 3.03 -14.02 -20.40
C ALA A 118 2.71 -13.62 -18.94
N ALA A 119 2.96 -14.49 -17.95
CA ALA A 119 2.48 -14.29 -16.59
C ALA A 119 3.09 -13.08 -15.85
N PRO A 120 4.41 -12.81 -15.92
CA PRO A 120 4.99 -11.62 -15.30
C PRO A 120 4.44 -10.33 -15.91
N ILE A 121 4.27 -10.30 -17.25
CA ILE A 121 3.70 -9.15 -17.96
C ILE A 121 2.24 -8.96 -17.57
N GLU A 122 1.46 -10.03 -17.53
CA GLU A 122 0.06 -9.98 -17.12
C GLU A 122 -0.09 -9.44 -15.69
N TYR A 123 0.78 -9.85 -14.76
CA TYR A 123 0.81 -9.32 -13.40
C TYR A 123 1.10 -7.81 -13.39
N MET A 124 2.10 -7.34 -14.14
CA MET A 124 2.40 -5.90 -14.20
C MET A 124 1.27 -5.09 -14.84
N VAL A 125 0.70 -5.56 -15.95
CA VAL A 125 -0.36 -4.85 -16.69
C VAL A 125 -1.65 -4.83 -15.88
N LYS A 126 -2.07 -5.97 -15.34
CA LYS A 126 -3.31 -6.04 -14.55
C LYS A 126 -3.22 -5.20 -13.28
N ASN A 127 -2.05 -5.14 -12.63
CA ASN A 127 -1.89 -4.34 -11.42
C ASN A 127 -1.49 -2.88 -11.69
N GLY A 128 -1.13 -2.52 -12.93
CA GLY A 128 -0.52 -1.23 -13.27
C GLY A 128 -1.35 0.01 -12.90
N ALA A 129 -2.67 -0.13 -12.74
CA ALA A 129 -3.57 0.94 -12.32
C ALA A 129 -3.55 1.23 -10.81
N VAL A 130 -2.49 0.81 -10.09
CA VAL A 130 -2.38 0.92 -8.62
C VAL A 130 -3.54 0.20 -7.91
N TRP A 131 -4.05 -0.84 -8.55
CA TRP A 131 -5.13 -1.67 -8.02
C TRP A 131 -4.76 -3.12 -8.22
N VAL A 132 -4.81 -3.90 -7.15
CA VAL A 132 -4.38 -5.31 -7.20
C VAL A 132 -5.51 -6.15 -7.77
N PHE A 133 -5.42 -6.47 -9.06
CA PHE A 133 -6.35 -7.36 -9.76
C PHE A 133 -5.80 -8.78 -9.90
N LYS A 134 -4.48 -8.95 -9.87
CA LYS A 134 -3.83 -10.26 -9.98
C LYS A 134 -2.76 -10.39 -8.90
N ALA A 135 -3.00 -11.24 -7.91
CA ALA A 135 -2.07 -11.46 -6.80
C ALA A 135 -1.01 -12.54 -7.11
N ASP A 136 -1.33 -13.48 -8.00
CA ASP A 136 -0.46 -14.57 -8.42
C ASP A 136 0.37 -14.21 -9.66
N ILE A 137 1.48 -14.90 -9.84
CA ILE A 137 2.25 -14.85 -11.10
C ILE A 137 2.29 -16.26 -11.66
N GLY A 138 1.42 -16.55 -12.64
CA GLY A 138 1.37 -17.85 -13.30
C GLY A 138 1.00 -18.99 -12.36
N GLY A 139 0.10 -18.72 -11.39
CA GLY A 139 -0.30 -19.69 -10.37
C GLY A 139 0.71 -19.88 -9.22
N THR A 140 1.75 -19.06 -9.17
CA THR A 140 2.77 -19.08 -8.10
C THR A 140 2.51 -17.91 -7.13
N PRO A 141 2.93 -18.01 -5.84
CA PRO A 141 3.62 -19.13 -5.21
C PRO A 141 2.66 -20.29 -4.88
N SER A 142 3.15 -21.53 -4.97
CA SER A 142 2.42 -22.75 -4.64
C SER A 142 3.18 -23.56 -3.59
N GLY A 143 2.49 -24.40 -2.80
CA GLY A 143 3.13 -25.28 -1.82
C GLY A 143 3.72 -24.57 -0.60
N ILE A 144 3.25 -23.36 -0.30
CA ILE A 144 3.60 -22.59 0.90
C ILE A 144 2.33 -22.24 1.69
N PRO A 145 2.43 -21.90 2.99
CA PRO A 145 1.26 -21.63 3.83
C PRO A 145 0.33 -20.51 3.30
N PHE A 146 0.88 -19.55 2.55
CA PHE A 146 0.12 -18.48 1.93
C PHE A 146 0.30 -18.48 0.39
N PRO A 147 -0.40 -19.37 -0.34
CA PRO A 147 -0.24 -19.51 -1.78
C PRO A 147 -0.99 -18.42 -2.56
N GLY A 148 -0.57 -18.20 -3.81
CA GLY A 148 -1.32 -17.37 -4.78
C GLY A 148 -1.24 -15.85 -4.59
N SER A 149 -0.41 -15.36 -3.66
CA SER A 149 -0.18 -13.92 -3.48
C SER A 149 1.28 -13.62 -3.20
N TRP A 150 1.95 -12.91 -4.13
CA TRP A 150 3.33 -12.49 -3.95
C TRP A 150 3.50 -11.20 -3.15
N ASN A 151 2.56 -10.26 -3.28
CA ASN A 151 2.66 -8.96 -2.62
C ASN A 151 1.29 -8.49 -2.13
N GLY A 152 0.87 -9.09 -1.01
CA GLY A 152 -0.41 -8.78 -0.39
C GLY A 152 -0.53 -7.30 -0.01
N SER A 153 0.56 -6.67 0.41
CA SER A 153 0.58 -5.28 0.90
C SER A 153 0.22 -4.22 -0.15
N LEU A 154 0.28 -4.53 -1.46
CA LEU A 154 -0.04 -3.55 -2.52
C LEU A 154 -1.51 -3.11 -2.51
N TRP A 155 -2.42 -3.91 -1.93
CA TRP A 155 -3.85 -3.64 -1.98
C TRP A 155 -4.25 -2.32 -1.30
N THR A 156 -3.51 -1.89 -0.27
CA THR A 156 -3.79 -0.65 0.47
C THR A 156 -3.50 0.60 -0.36
N LEU A 157 -2.60 0.51 -1.36
CA LEU A 157 -2.24 1.67 -2.20
C LEU A 157 -3.41 2.16 -3.06
N GLY A 158 -4.27 1.25 -3.52
CA GLY A 158 -5.49 1.63 -4.26
C GLY A 158 -6.42 2.49 -3.41
N TRP A 159 -6.58 2.12 -2.14
CA TRP A 159 -7.34 2.91 -1.17
C TRP A 159 -6.66 4.25 -0.85
N GLU A 160 -5.34 4.29 -0.73
CA GLU A 160 -4.59 5.54 -0.55
C GLU A 160 -4.82 6.51 -1.72
N LEU A 161 -4.82 6.00 -2.96
CA LEU A 161 -5.11 6.78 -4.15
C LEU A 161 -6.54 7.34 -4.13
N LEU A 162 -7.53 6.53 -3.73
CA LEU A 162 -8.91 6.99 -3.58
C LEU A 162 -9.05 8.10 -2.53
N CYS A 163 -8.34 8.00 -1.40
CA CYS A 163 -8.30 9.08 -0.41
C CYS A 163 -7.71 10.37 -0.99
N TYR A 164 -6.63 10.26 -1.78
CA TYR A 164 -6.05 11.44 -2.45
C TYR A 164 -7.02 12.11 -3.40
N LEU A 165 -7.73 11.31 -4.21
CA LEU A 165 -8.75 11.81 -5.14
C LEU A 165 -9.93 12.43 -4.40
N THR A 166 -10.40 11.81 -3.31
CA THR A 166 -11.50 12.32 -2.49
C THR A 166 -11.16 13.71 -1.92
N VAL A 167 -9.97 13.88 -1.36
CA VAL A 167 -9.53 15.20 -0.85
C VAL A 167 -9.41 16.23 -1.98
N ALA A 168 -8.90 15.83 -3.15
CA ALA A 168 -8.84 16.73 -4.30
C ALA A 168 -10.24 17.18 -4.76
N VAL A 169 -11.21 16.26 -4.83
CA VAL A 169 -12.60 16.57 -5.20
C VAL A 169 -13.25 17.48 -4.17
N LEU A 170 -13.14 17.18 -2.88
CA LEU A 170 -13.67 18.03 -1.80
C LEU A 170 -13.02 19.42 -1.78
N GLY A 171 -11.72 19.47 -2.09
CA GLY A 171 -10.96 20.70 -2.21
C GLY A 171 -11.41 21.58 -3.37
N VAL A 172 -11.60 20.99 -4.56
CA VAL A 172 -12.11 21.69 -5.76
C VAL A 172 -13.56 22.13 -5.59
N ALA A 173 -14.38 21.31 -4.91
CA ALA A 173 -15.77 21.67 -4.58
C ALA A 173 -15.88 22.82 -3.56
N GLY A 174 -14.75 23.31 -3.03
CA GLY A 174 -14.72 24.41 -2.05
C GLY A 174 -15.24 24.04 -0.66
N LEU A 175 -15.54 22.75 -0.42
CA LEU A 175 -16.05 22.25 0.85
C LEU A 175 -14.99 22.27 1.96
N LEU A 176 -13.71 22.25 1.58
CA LEU A 176 -12.59 22.34 2.52
C LEU A 176 -12.22 23.79 2.90
N GLY A 177 -12.66 24.80 2.14
CA GLY A 177 -12.35 26.21 2.40
C GLY A 177 -13.40 26.97 3.23
N ARG A 178 -14.45 26.28 3.68
CA ARG A 178 -15.60 26.86 4.41
C ARG A 178 -15.66 26.47 5.90
N MET A 179 -14.61 25.84 6.44
CA MET A 179 -14.52 25.46 7.85
C MET A 179 -13.50 26.31 8.60
#